data_AF-H0SU62-F1
#
_entry.id   AF-H0SU62-F1
#
_cell.length_a   1.000
_cell.length_b   1.000
_cell.length_c   1.000
_cell.angle_alpha   90.00
_cell.angle_beta   90.00
_cell.angle_gamma   90.00
#
_symmetry.space_group_name_H-M   'P 1'
#
loop_
_entity.id
_entity.type
_entity.pdbx_description
1 polymer ?
#
loop_
_entity_poly.entity_id
_entity_poly.type
_entity_poly.pdbx_seq_one_letter_code
_entity_poly.pdbx_strand_id
1 'polypeptide(L)' 'MRPSKIADDADPDAFSIDEFCVRHRISTQLFYKLRPQGLMPATFKVGTRVLISREAAAAWRRARESAQRAAESVA' A
#
# COMPACT_ATOMS: atom_id res chain seq x y z
N MET A 1 8.49 -8.52 19.14
CA MET A 1 8.89 -7.23 18.56
C MET A 1 7.61 -6.43 18.31
N ARG A 2 7.22 -5.56 19.24
CA ARG A 2 6.07 -4.67 19.05
C ARG A 2 6.61 -3.49 18.24
N PRO A 3 6.12 -3.18 17.01
CA PRO A 3 6.56 -1.99 16.31
C PRO A 3 6.34 -0.80 17.25
N SER A 4 7.44 -0.07 17.46
CA SER A 4 7.52 1.08 18.33
C SER A 4 6.37 2.03 18.05
N LYS A 5 5.76 2.59 19.10
CA LYS A 5 4.90 3.78 19.05
C LYS A 5 5.55 4.81 18.13
N ILE A 6 5.15 4.83 16.86
CA ILE A 6 4.98 6.10 16.16
C ILE A 6 3.83 6.74 16.93
N ALA A 7 4.01 7.96 17.42
CA ALA A 7 2.95 8.70 18.10
C ALA A 7 1.65 8.51 17.31
N ASP A 8 0.56 8.16 17.98
CA ASP A 8 -0.70 7.76 17.33
C ASP A 8 -1.23 8.81 16.32
N ASP A 9 -0.67 10.03 16.34
CA ASP A 9 -0.98 11.18 15.47
C ASP A 9 0.04 11.49 14.35
N ALA A 10 1.17 10.77 14.25
CA ALA A 10 2.15 11.04 13.21
C ALA A 10 1.77 10.33 11.90
N ASP A 11 1.63 11.08 10.81
CA ASP A 11 1.59 10.52 9.46
C ASP A 11 3.04 10.23 9.03
N PRO A 12 3.48 8.95 8.91
CA PRO A 12 4.83 8.65 8.47
C PRO A 12 4.94 8.73 6.94
N ASP A 13 6.12 9.09 6.43
CA ASP A 13 6.36 9.18 4.98
C ASP A 13 6.59 7.80 4.34
N ALA A 14 6.76 6.75 5.15
CA ALA A 14 6.89 5.37 4.68
C ALA A 14 6.21 4.37 5.62
N PHE A 15 5.69 3.30 5.03
CA PHE A 15 4.97 2.22 5.70
C PHE A 15 5.68 0.89 5.43
N SER A 16 5.72 0.02 6.43
CA SER A 16 5.84 -1.41 6.20
C SER A 16 4.63 -1.96 5.45
N ILE A 17 4.75 -3.17 4.92
CA ILE A 17 3.64 -3.86 4.24
C ILE A 17 2.45 -4.03 5.20
N ASP A 18 2.70 -4.38 6.47
CA ASP A 18 1.64 -4.60 7.45
C ASP A 18 0.92 -3.29 7.81
N GLU A 19 1.65 -2.20 8.02
CA GLU A 19 1.07 -0.87 8.26
C GLU A 19 0.22 -0.40 7.05
N PHE A 20 0.72 -0.61 5.83
CA PHE A 20 -0.03 -0.32 4.61
C PHE A 20 -1.34 -1.13 4.56
N CYS A 21 -1.27 -2.43 4.84
CA CYS A 21 -2.42 -3.31 4.85
C CYS A 21 -3.48 -2.86 5.86
N VAL A 22 -3.05 -2.51 7.08
CA VAL A 22 -3.93 -1.98 8.13
C VAL A 22 -4.56 -0.65 7.71
N ARG A 23 -3.77 0.33 7.24
CA ARG A 23 -4.25 1.65 6.82
C ARG A 23 -5.24 1.58 5.67
N HIS A 24 -5.08 0.61 4.76
CA HIS A 24 -5.96 0.41 3.60
C HIS A 24 -7.00 -0.69 3.78
N ARG A 25 -7.14 -1.25 4.99
CA ARG A 25 -8.14 -2.28 5.34
C ARG A 25 -8.11 -3.49 4.39
N ILE A 26 -6.91 -3.89 3.97
CA ILE A 26 -6.68 -5.10 3.17
C ILE A 26 -5.86 -6.12 3.96
N SER A 27 -6.02 -7.40 3.65
CA SER A 27 -5.18 -8.45 4.25
C SER A 27 -3.81 -8.51 3.58
N THR A 28 -2.78 -8.87 4.34
CA THR A 28 -1.43 -9.12 3.80
C THR A 28 -1.44 -10.22 2.73
N GLN A 29 -2.34 -11.20 2.87
CA GLN A 29 -2.54 -12.23 1.84
C GLN A 29 -3.05 -11.63 0.52
N LEU A 30 -4.02 -10.71 0.57
CA LEU A 30 -4.52 -10.03 -0.62
C LEU A 30 -3.40 -9.20 -1.27
N PHE A 31 -2.62 -8.48 -0.46
CA PHE A 31 -1.47 -7.70 -0.95
C PHE A 31 -0.52 -8.54 -1.80
N TYR A 32 -0.14 -9.74 -1.33
CA TYR A 32 0.72 -10.63 -2.11
C TYR A 32 0.02 -11.31 -3.30
N LYS A 33 -1.30 -11.54 -3.24
CA LYS A 33 -2.08 -12.02 -4.39
C LYS A 33 -2.12 -11.01 -5.55
N LEU A 34 -2.00 -9.72 -5.25
CA LEU A 34 -1.93 -8.65 -6.26
C LEU A 34 -0.56 -8.55 -6.93
N ARG A 35 0.49 -9.19 -6.39
CA ARG A 35 1.85 -9.17 -6.94
C ARG A 35 1.94 -9.68 -8.37
N PRO A 36 1.48 -10.91 -8.70
CA PRO A 36 1.52 -11.41 -10.07
C PRO A 36 0.65 -10.60 -11.03
N GLN A 37 -0.33 -9.85 -10.52
CA GLN A 37 -1.22 -9.01 -11.33
C GLN A 37 -0.62 -7.62 -11.61
N GLY A 38 0.51 -7.26 -11.00
CA GLY A 38 1.12 -5.93 -11.13
C GLY A 38 0.31 -4.82 -10.44
N LEU A 39 -0.56 -5.18 -9.49
CA LEU A 39 -1.52 -4.25 -8.86
C LEU A 39 -1.10 -3.80 -7.45
N MET A 40 0.14 -4.11 -7.06
CA MET A 40 0.71 -3.66 -5.80
C MET A 40 1.20 -2.20 -5.89
N PRO A 41 1.22 -1.47 -4.77
CA PRO A 41 1.95 -0.19 -4.72
C PRO A 41 3.45 -0.43 -4.98
N ALA A 42 4.13 0.62 -5.43
CA ALA A 42 5.59 0.59 -5.53
C ALA A 42 6.22 0.38 -4.15
N THR A 43 7.22 -0.49 -4.08
CA THR A 43 7.97 -0.80 -2.86
C THR A 43 9.44 -0.53 -3.07
N PHE A 44 10.16 -0.18 -1.99
CA PHE A 44 11.61 -0.04 -1.98
C PHE A 44 12.22 -0.78 -0.79
N LYS A 45 13.51 -1.11 -0.88
CA LYS A 45 14.24 -1.83 0.17
C LYS A 45 15.19 -0.90 0.92
N VAL A 46 15.20 -0.99 2.25
CA VAL A 46 16.18 -0.35 3.13
C VAL A 46 16.74 -1.41 4.08
N GLY A 47 17.94 -1.91 3.76
CA GLY A 47 18.51 -3.07 4.43
C GLY A 47 17.60 -4.29 4.27
N THR A 48 17.13 -4.85 5.40
CA THR A 48 16.21 -6.00 5.43
C THR A 48 14.73 -5.60 5.31
N ARG A 49 14.40 -4.31 5.38
CA ARG A 49 13.01 -3.82 5.38
C ARG A 49 12.54 -3.57 3.95
N VAL A 50 11.29 -3.95 3.67
CA VAL A 50 10.54 -3.54 2.48
C VAL A 50 9.53 -2.49 2.90
N LEU A 51 9.59 -1.32 2.28
CA LEU A 51 8.78 -0.16 2.61
C LEU A 51 8.00 0.33 1.40
N ILE A 52 6.92 1.06 1.67
CA ILE A 52 6.05 1.73 0.71
C ILE A 52 6.02 3.21 1.10
N SER A 53 6.34 4.11 0.17
CA SER A 53 6.27 5.54 0.48
C SER A 53 4.82 6.03 0.50
N ARG A 54 4.56 7.17 1.15
CA ARG A 54 3.26 7.83 1.13
C ARG A 54 2.78 8.13 -0.29
N GLU A 55 3.68 8.58 -1.14
CA GLU A 55 3.42 8.91 -2.54
C GLU A 55 3.07 7.66 -3.32
N ALA A 56 3.78 6.55 -3.11
CA ALA A 56 3.49 5.27 -3.72
C ALA A 56 2.11 4.75 -3.30
N ALA A 57 1.76 4.88 -2.02
CA ALA A 57 0.44 4.52 -1.52
C ALA A 57 -0.67 5.40 -2.12
N ALA A 58 -0.43 6.71 -2.25
CA ALA A 58 -1.38 7.64 -2.89
C ALA A 58 -1.56 7.35 -4.38
N ALA A 59 -0.46 7.11 -5.10
CA ALA A 59 -0.49 6.73 -6.52
C ALA A 59 -1.25 5.42 -6.73
N TRP A 60 -1.06 4.44 -5.85
CA TRP A 60 -1.78 3.18 -5.89
C TRP A 60 -3.29 3.36 -5.74
N ARG A 61 -3.76 4.16 -4.77
CA ARG A 61 -5.20 4.46 -4.61
C ARG A 61 -5.78 5.08 -5.88
N ARG A 62 -5.13 6.11 -6.41
CA ARG A 62 -5.55 6.74 -7.67
C ARG A 62 -5.61 5.75 -8.82
N ALA A 63 -4.63 4.84 -8.93
CA ALA A 63 -4.63 3.82 -9.98
C ALA A 63 -5.81 2.83 -9.82
N ARG A 64 -6.18 2.45 -8.59
CA ARG A 64 -7.36 1.60 -8.34
C ARG A 64 -8.66 2.31 -8.72
N GLU A 65 -8.82 3.55 -8.26
CA GLU A 65 -9.99 4.39 -8.57
C GLU A 65 -10.11 4.66 -10.07
N SER A 66 -9.01 4.92 -10.76
CA SER A 66 -9.01 5.11 -12.22
C SER A 66 -9.30 3.83 -12.98
N ALA A 67 -8.77 2.68 -12.55
CA ALA A 67 -9.09 1.40 -13.17
C ALA A 67 -10.57 1.05 -13.02
N GLN A 68 -11.15 1.31 -11.84
CA GLN A 68 -12.58 1.12 -11.60
C GLN A 68 -13.43 2.05 -12.47
N ARG A 69 -13.11 3.35 -12.51
CA ARG A 69 -13.80 4.31 -13.38
C ARG A 69 -13.72 3.93 -14.87
N ALA A 70 -12.56 3.46 -15.32
CA ALA A 70 -12.40 2.99 -16.69
C ALA A 70 -13.28 1.77 -16.97
N ALA A 71 -13.33 0.79 -16.04
CA ALA A 71 -14.19 -0.38 -16.16
C ALA A 71 -15.68 -0.02 -16.23
N GLU A 72 -16.12 0.96 -15.43
CA GLU A 72 -17.51 1.44 -15.43
C GLU A 72 -17.88 2.18 -16.71
N SER A 73 -16.96 2.92 -17.33
CA SER A 73 -17.22 3.68 -18.57
C SER A 73 -17.35 2.83 -19.84
N VAL A 74 -16.98 1.55 -19.77
CA VAL A 74 -16.99 0.60 -20.89
C VAL A 74 -18.20 -0.35 -20.81
N ALA A 75 -18.91 -0.37 -19.69
CA ALA A 75 -20.13 -1.16 -19.47
C ALA A 75 -21.39 -0.39 -19.87
#